data_AF-A0AAN0KIK6-F1
#
_entry.id   AF-A0AAN0KIK6-F1
#
_cell.length_a   1.000
_cell.length_b   1.000
_cell.length_c   1.000
_cell.angle_alpha   90.00
_cell.angle_beta   90.00
_cell.angle_gamma   90.00
#
_symmetry.space_group_name_H-M   'P 1'
#
loop_
_entity.id
_entity.type
_entity.pdbx_description
1 polymer ?
#
loop_
_entity_poly.entity_id
_entity_poly.type
_entity_poly.pdbx_seq_one_letter_code
_entity_poly.pdbx_strand_id
1 'polypeptide(L)'
;MKKINMSLMERYLLLLDRFVNKFDESGFSEAEITEQSYLFCAGFYIKYQQDIENLTFSNREVVLNFLLLSYYSHIEKISDDLIDKARLNKVFLSIISFIINNGGRTERIYVHEKKKYDTNKLIRASASVRK
;
A
#
# COMPACT_ATOMS: atom_id res chain seq x y z
N MET A 1 -25.49 12.06 3.17
CA MET A 1 -24.37 11.70 2.26
C MET A 1 -24.69 10.37 1.61
N LYS A 2 -24.69 10.29 0.26
CA LYS A 2 -24.81 9.00 -0.43
C LYS A 2 -23.60 8.14 -0.09
N LYS A 3 -23.82 6.88 0.27
CA LYS A 3 -22.75 5.92 0.57
C LYS A 3 -22.00 5.65 -0.74
N ILE A 4 -20.81 6.24 -0.91
CA ILE A 4 -19.98 6.01 -2.09
C ILE A 4 -19.52 4.56 -2.01
N ASN A 5 -19.99 3.72 -2.93
CA ASN A 5 -19.63 2.30 -2.98
C ASN A 5 -18.26 2.18 -3.66
N MET A 6 -17.19 2.27 -2.87
CA MET A 6 -15.81 2.18 -3.38
C MET A 6 -15.22 0.78 -3.21
N SER A 7 -14.50 0.32 -4.23
CA SER A 7 -13.73 -0.92 -4.17
C SER A 7 -12.60 -0.83 -3.12
N LEU A 8 -12.02 -1.97 -2.75
CA LEU A 8 -10.86 -1.99 -1.83
C LEU A 8 -9.67 -1.22 -2.43
N MET A 9 -9.47 -1.34 -3.74
CA MET A 9 -8.38 -0.66 -4.46
C MET A 9 -8.59 0.86 -4.55
N GLU A 10 -9.82 1.31 -4.79
CA GLU A 10 -10.14 2.75 -4.74
C GLU A 10 -9.90 3.33 -3.35
N ARG A 11 -10.30 2.59 -2.30
CA ARG A 11 -10.04 2.98 -0.91
C ARG A 11 -8.55 3.01 -0.60
N TYR A 12 -7.78 2.05 -1.10
CA TYR A 12 -6.32 2.05 -0.97
C TYR A 12 -5.70 3.32 -1.56
N LEU A 13 -6.05 3.67 -2.81
CA LEU A 13 -5.49 4.86 -3.48
C LEU A 13 -5.83 6.15 -2.73
N LEU A 14 -7.07 6.29 -2.27
CA LEU A 14 -7.48 7.44 -1.45
C LEU A 14 -6.73 7.53 -0.13
N LEU A 15 -6.48 6.39 0.53
CA LEU A 15 -5.72 6.37 1.77
C LEU A 15 -4.24 6.69 1.54
N LEU A 16 -3.66 6.19 0.45
CA LEU A 16 -2.28 6.52 0.07
C LEU A 16 -2.12 8.00 -0.22
N ASP A 17 -3.03 8.61 -0.98
CA ASP A 17 -2.97 10.04 -1.27
C ASP A 17 -3.05 10.90 0.01
N ARG A 18 -3.98 10.56 0.91
CA ARG A 18 -4.11 11.25 2.21
C ARG A 18 -2.90 11.05 3.10
N PHE A 19 -2.33 9.84 3.09
CA PHE A 19 -1.12 9.51 3.83
C PHE A 19 0.04 10.38 3.34
N VAL A 20 0.29 10.43 2.03
CA VAL A 20 1.32 11.29 1.43
C VAL A 20 1.09 12.75 1.79
N ASN A 21 -0.12 13.26 1.57
CA ASN A 21 -0.45 14.66 1.84
C ASN A 21 -0.16 15.03 3.31
N LYS A 22 -0.41 14.11 4.26
CA LYS A 22 -0.11 14.36 5.67
C LYS A 22 1.39 14.41 5.97
N PHE A 23 2.20 13.60 5.31
CA PHE A 23 3.65 13.66 5.46
C PHE A 23 4.23 14.93 4.82
N ASP A 24 3.71 15.31 3.65
CA ASP A 24 4.11 16.54 2.96
C ASP A 24 3.78 17.78 3.81
N GLU A 25 2.55 17.87 4.34
CA GLU A 25 2.11 18.93 5.28
C GLU A 25 2.95 18.96 6.56
N SER A 26 3.55 17.83 6.95
CA SER A 26 4.38 17.72 8.16
C SER A 26 5.87 18.01 7.89
N GLY A 27 6.24 18.35 6.66
CA GLY A 27 7.61 18.76 6.29
C GLY A 27 8.61 17.62 6.16
N PHE A 28 8.15 16.38 5.92
CA PHE A 28 9.05 15.26 5.62
C PHE A 28 9.71 15.42 4.25
N SER A 29 10.92 14.89 4.10
CA SER A 29 11.60 14.87 2.81
C SER A 29 10.93 13.92 1.82
N GLU A 30 11.13 14.15 0.52
CA GLU A 30 10.60 13.27 -0.53
C GLU A 30 11.09 11.82 -0.38
N ALA A 31 12.34 11.63 0.06
CA ALA A 31 12.90 10.29 0.33
C ALA A 31 12.15 9.60 1.48
N GLU A 32 11.90 10.31 2.58
CA GLU A 32 11.13 9.76 3.71
C GLU A 32 9.69 9.46 3.30
N ILE A 33 9.03 10.37 2.57
CA ILE A 33 7.68 10.15 2.03
C ILE A 33 7.67 8.89 1.16
N THR A 34 8.66 8.69 0.31
CA THR A 34 8.76 7.54 -0.58
C THR A 34 8.95 6.24 0.21
N GLU A 35 9.88 6.21 1.17
CA GLU A 35 10.13 5.00 1.99
C GLU A 35 8.90 4.63 2.84
N GLN A 36 8.25 5.63 3.45
CA GLN A 36 7.06 5.43 4.27
C GLN A 36 5.85 5.04 3.42
N SER A 37 5.72 5.60 2.21
CA SER A 37 4.67 5.20 1.27
C SER A 37 4.88 3.77 0.78
N TYR A 38 6.12 3.34 0.53
CA TYR A 38 6.42 1.93 0.25
C TYR A 38 5.98 1.02 1.40
N LEU A 39 6.32 1.36 2.65
CA LEU A 39 5.88 0.61 3.84
C LEU A 39 4.36 0.55 3.96
N PHE A 40 3.67 1.66 3.70
CA PHE A 40 2.21 1.71 3.65
C PHE A 40 1.66 0.71 2.63
N CYS A 41 2.22 0.70 1.41
CA CYS A 41 1.78 -0.20 0.33
C CYS A 41 2.00 -1.67 0.68
N ALA A 42 3.19 -2.00 1.22
CA ALA A 42 3.50 -3.35 1.69
C ALA A 42 2.54 -3.80 2.80
N GLY A 43 2.33 -2.94 3.81
CA GLY A 43 1.42 -3.22 4.92
C GLY A 43 -0.04 -3.38 4.48
N PHE A 44 -0.50 -2.56 3.53
CA PHE A 44 -1.85 -2.67 2.97
C PHE A 44 -2.03 -4.00 2.24
N TYR A 45 -1.09 -4.35 1.36
CA TYR A 45 -1.12 -5.63 0.63
C TYR A 45 -1.13 -6.81 1.60
N ILE A 46 -0.22 -6.86 2.58
CA ILE A 46 -0.15 -7.95 3.58
C ILE A 46 -1.49 -8.10 4.32
N LYS A 47 -2.09 -6.99 4.75
CA LYS A 47 -3.31 -7.00 5.54
C LYS A 47 -4.51 -7.52 4.75
N TYR A 48 -4.63 -7.13 3.49
CA TYR A 48 -5.80 -7.40 2.64
C TYR A 48 -5.50 -8.41 1.53
N GLN A 49 -4.42 -9.17 1.63
CA GLN A 49 -3.98 -10.11 0.59
C GLN A 49 -5.08 -11.10 0.18
N GLN A 50 -5.97 -11.50 1.09
CA GLN A 50 -7.07 -12.44 0.81
C GLN A 50 -8.22 -11.80 0.03
N ASP A 51 -8.38 -10.48 0.14
CA ASP A 51 -9.46 -9.71 -0.50
C ASP A 51 -9.01 -9.08 -1.83
N ILE A 52 -7.69 -8.91 -1.99
CA ILE A 52 -7.04 -8.53 -3.25
C ILE A 52 -6.99 -9.82 -4.09
N GLU A 53 -7.73 -9.83 -5.21
CA GLU A 53 -7.94 -10.96 -6.15
C GLU A 53 -6.77 -11.96 -6.22
N ASN A 54 -7.08 -13.24 -6.49
CA ASN A 54 -6.24 -14.46 -6.65
C ASN A 54 -4.89 -14.30 -7.40
N LEU A 55 -4.10 -13.32 -7.03
CA LEU A 55 -2.86 -12.93 -7.65
C LEU A 55 -1.78 -13.57 -6.80
N THR A 56 -1.43 -14.78 -7.20
CA THR A 56 -0.20 -15.45 -6.79
C THR A 56 0.97 -14.73 -7.44
N PHE A 57 1.25 -13.52 -6.97
CA PHE A 57 2.50 -12.83 -7.31
C PHE A 57 3.67 -13.64 -6.74
N SER A 58 4.74 -13.79 -7.53
CA SER A 58 6.00 -14.25 -6.98
C SER A 58 6.44 -13.29 -5.87
N ASN A 59 6.97 -13.82 -4.77
CA ASN A 59 7.28 -13.01 -3.57
C ASN A 59 8.19 -11.80 -3.85
N ARG A 60 9.00 -11.86 -4.91
CA ARG A 60 10.07 -10.89 -5.19
C ARG A 60 9.56 -9.52 -5.61
N GLU A 61 8.38 -9.43 -6.23
CA GLU A 61 7.86 -8.18 -6.82
C GLU A 61 6.40 -7.92 -6.47
N VAL A 62 5.92 -8.54 -5.40
CA VAL A 62 4.51 -8.50 -5.02
C VAL A 62 3.98 -7.08 -4.76
N VAL A 63 4.76 -6.23 -4.08
CA VAL A 63 4.36 -4.84 -3.81
C VAL A 63 4.32 -4.03 -5.10
N LEU A 64 5.27 -4.25 -6.01
CA LEU A 64 5.29 -3.58 -7.31
C LEU A 64 4.06 -3.96 -8.14
N ASN A 65 3.75 -5.26 -8.24
CA ASN A 65 2.59 -5.69 -9.00
C ASN A 65 1.27 -5.20 -8.40
N PHE A 66 1.16 -5.19 -7.07
CA PHE A 66 0.02 -4.59 -6.37
C PHE A 66 -0.13 -3.09 -6.68
N LEU A 67 0.97 -2.33 -6.66
CA LEU A 67 1.00 -0.92 -7.05
C LEU A 67 0.51 -0.73 -8.49
N LEU A 68 1.09 -1.45 -9.44
CA LEU A 68 0.72 -1.34 -10.85
C LEU A 68 -0.76 -1.67 -11.08
N LEU A 69 -1.25 -2.77 -10.48
CA LEU A 69 -2.64 -3.18 -10.58
C LEU A 69 -3.58 -2.11 -10.02
N SER A 70 -3.33 -1.68 -8.78
CA SER A 70 -4.18 -0.72 -8.09
C SER A 70 -4.24 0.60 -8.84
N TYR A 71 -3.11 1.16 -9.24
CA TYR A 71 -3.07 2.44 -9.95
C TYR A 71 -3.73 2.36 -11.32
N TYR A 72 -3.20 1.53 -12.22
CA TYR A 72 -3.66 1.52 -13.62
C TYR A 72 -5.09 1.01 -13.79
N SER A 73 -5.59 0.14 -12.90
CA SER A 73 -6.93 -0.43 -13.04
C SER A 73 -8.02 0.33 -12.29
N HIS A 74 -7.67 1.22 -11.36
CA HIS A 74 -8.64 1.86 -10.47
C HIS A 74 -8.53 3.38 -10.35
N ILE A 75 -7.42 4.04 -10.70
CA ILE A 75 -7.28 5.48 -10.49
C ILE A 75 -8.33 6.30 -11.25
N GLU A 76 -8.65 5.91 -12.49
CA GLU A 76 -9.64 6.61 -13.31
C GLU A 76 -11.09 6.41 -12.85
N LYS A 77 -11.34 5.43 -11.97
CA LYS A 77 -12.65 5.22 -11.35
C LYS A 77 -12.88 6.18 -10.18
N ILE A 78 -11.85 6.88 -9.72
CA ILE A 78 -11.93 7.85 -8.63
C ILE A 78 -12.11 9.24 -9.22
N SER A 79 -13.09 9.97 -8.71
CA SER A 79 -13.37 11.34 -9.11
C SER A 79 -12.27 12.30 -8.63
N ASP A 80 -11.96 13.31 -9.45
CA ASP A 80 -10.85 14.25 -9.21
C ASP A 80 -11.06 15.15 -7.98
N ASP A 81 -12.30 15.29 -7.50
CA ASP A 81 -12.62 15.99 -6.25
C ASP A 81 -12.23 15.21 -4.99
N LEU A 82 -11.99 13.89 -5.12
CA LEU A 82 -11.65 13.02 -4.00
C LEU A 82 -10.16 12.74 -3.88
N ILE A 83 -9.38 12.95 -4.94
CA ILE A 83 -7.98 12.53 -5.01
C ILE A 83 -7.15 13.47 -5.89
N ASP A 84 -5.94 13.79 -5.45
CA ASP A 84 -4.97 14.47 -6.30
C ASP A 84 -4.23 13.43 -7.16
N LYS A 85 -4.74 13.18 -8.37
CA LYS A 85 -4.14 12.22 -9.31
C LYS A 85 -2.71 12.60 -9.69
N ALA A 86 -2.39 13.89 -9.77
CA ALA A 86 -1.06 14.35 -10.18
C ALA A 86 -0.02 14.08 -9.09
N ARG A 87 -0.34 14.37 -7.83
CA ARG A 87 0.49 14.00 -6.67
C ARG A 87 0.64 12.49 -6.59
N LEU A 88 -0.46 11.76 -6.70
CA LEU A 88 -0.42 10.30 -6.61
C LEU A 88 0.46 9.68 -7.72
N ASN A 89 0.37 10.18 -8.96
CA ASN A 89 1.24 9.74 -10.05
C ASN A 89 2.73 9.91 -9.72
N LYS A 90 3.10 11.08 -9.17
CA LYS A 90 4.49 11.35 -8.75
C LYS A 90 4.95 10.35 -7.68
N VAL A 91 4.13 10.14 -6.65
CA VAL A 91 4.42 9.19 -5.58
C VAL A 91 4.57 7.77 -6.13
N PHE A 92 3.68 7.34 -7.01
CA PHE A 92 3.76 6.02 -7.63
C PHE A 92 5.08 5.81 -8.38
N LEU A 93 5.49 6.79 -9.19
CA LEU A 93 6.77 6.73 -9.90
C LEU A 93 7.95 6.70 -8.93
N SER A 94 7.94 7.51 -7.87
CA SER A 94 8.99 7.50 -6.84
C SER A 94 9.08 6.17 -6.11
N ILE A 95 7.95 5.53 -5.79
CA ILE A 95 7.93 4.19 -5.18
C ILE A 95 8.46 3.13 -6.15
N ILE A 96 8.08 3.18 -7.43
CA ILE A 96 8.59 2.24 -8.45
C ILE A 96 10.11 2.39 -8.58
N SER A 97 10.62 3.62 -8.71
CA SER A 97 12.05 3.90 -8.75
C SER A 97 12.75 3.42 -7.47
N PHE A 98 12.14 3.63 -6.31
CA PHE A 98 12.67 3.13 -5.04
C PHE A 98 12.77 1.61 -5.03
N ILE A 99 11.73 0.88 -5.47
CA ILE A 99 11.74 -0.58 -5.55
C ILE A 99 12.84 -1.08 -6.49
N ILE A 100 12.92 -0.52 -7.71
CA ILE A 100 13.89 -0.93 -8.73
C ILE A 100 15.32 -0.69 -8.23
N ASN A 101 15.59 0.48 -7.65
CA ASN A 101 16.92 0.86 -7.17
C ASN A 101 17.32 0.15 -5.87
N ASN A 102 16.37 -0.46 -5.15
CA ASN A 102 16.59 -1.04 -3.83
C ASN A 102 16.02 -2.47 -3.68
N GLY A 103 15.92 -3.25 -4.77
CA GLY A 103 15.19 -4.53 -4.80
C GLY A 103 15.48 -5.48 -3.63
N GLY A 104 16.75 -5.71 -3.29
CA GLY A 104 17.11 -6.58 -2.15
C GLY A 104 16.77 -5.99 -0.77
N ARG A 105 16.70 -4.66 -0.64
CA ARG A 105 16.25 -3.99 0.60
C ARG A 105 14.73 -4.06 0.73
N THR A 106 14.00 -3.76 -0.34
CA THR A 106 12.53 -3.77 -0.34
C THR A 106 11.98 -5.17 -0.11
N GLU A 107 12.55 -6.21 -0.74
CA GLU A 107 12.19 -7.60 -0.49
C GLU A 107 12.35 -7.99 1.00
N ARG A 108 13.49 -7.64 1.61
CA ARG A 108 13.74 -7.91 3.04
C ARG A 108 12.73 -7.21 3.95
N ILE A 109 12.38 -5.96 3.64
CA ILE A 109 11.36 -5.20 4.39
C ILE A 109 10.01 -5.91 4.30
N TYR A 110 9.58 -6.28 3.09
CA TYR A 110 8.31 -6.98 2.89
C TYR A 110 8.26 -8.31 3.66
N VAL A 111 9.29 -9.14 3.56
CA VAL A 111 9.37 -10.42 4.27
C VAL A 111 9.32 -10.22 5.78
N HIS A 112 10.03 -9.20 6.29
CA HIS A 112 10.03 -8.88 7.71
C HIS A 112 8.63 -8.46 8.21
N GLU A 113 7.98 -7.50 7.54
CA GLU A 113 6.66 -7.02 7.93
C GLU A 113 5.59 -8.11 7.78
N LYS A 114 5.70 -8.97 6.76
CA LYS A 114 4.81 -10.13 6.60
C LYS A 114 4.94 -11.10 7.77
N LYS A 115 6.16 -11.50 8.13
CA LYS A 115 6.40 -12.39 9.28
C LYS A 115 5.86 -11.81 10.58
N LYS A 116 6.05 -10.51 10.78
CA LYS A 116 5.53 -9.77 11.94
C LYS A 116 3.99 -9.75 11.96
N TYR A 117 3.35 -9.51 10.83
CA TYR A 117 1.89 -9.56 10.70
C TYR A 117 1.33 -10.95 11.01
N ASP A 118 1.92 -11.99 10.40
CA ASP A 118 1.49 -13.38 10.59
C ASP A 118 1.63 -13.82 12.05
N THR A 119 2.75 -13.46 12.69
CA THR A 119 2.97 -13.72 14.13
C THR A 119 1.91 -13.02 14.99
N ASN A 120 1.62 -11.75 14.73
CA ASN A 120 0.60 -11.00 15.46
C ASN A 120 -0.81 -11.58 15.26
N LYS A 121 -1.13 -12.05 14.05
CA LYS A 121 -2.40 -12.72 13.74
C LYS A 121 -2.57 -13.99 14.57
N LEU A 122 -1.52 -14.80 14.69
CA LEU A 122 -1.52 -16.01 15.52
C LEU A 122 -1.68 -15.69 17.02
N ILE A 123 -0.95 -14.69 17.53
CA ILE A 123 -1.08 -14.26 18.93
C ILE A 123 -2.53 -13.86 19.23
N ARG A 124 -3.13 -13.02 18.39
CA ARG A 124 -4.53 -12.58 18.55
C ARG A 124 -5.51 -13.76 18.52
N ALA A 125 -5.34 -14.70 17.59
CA ALA A 125 -6.17 -15.89 17.50
C ALA A 125 -6.05 -16.77 18.76
N SER A 126 -4.84 -16.92 19.30
CA SER A 126 -4.61 -17.69 20.54
C SER A 126 -5.19 -17.00 21.79
N ALA A 127 -5.23 -15.66 21.81
CA ALA A 127 -5.80 -14.88 22.90
C ALA A 127 -7.34 -14.91 22.89
N SER A 128 -7.97 -14.97 21.71
CA SER A 128 -9.43 -15.07 21.59
C SER A 128 -9.98 -16.44 21.97
N VAL A 129 -9.18 -17.50 21.87
CA VAL A 129 -9.58 -18.87 22.26
C VAL A 129 -9.56 -19.07 23.79
N ARG A 130 -8.91 -18.16 24.53
CA ARG A 130 -8.79 -18.21 26.00
C ARG A 130 -9.86 -17.39 26.74
N LYS A 131 -10.82 -16.79 26.03
CA LYS A 131 -11.97 -16.08 26.59
C LYS A 131 -13.25 -16.83 26.25
#